data_AF-A0A3P1YU55-F1
#
_entry.id   AF-A0A3P1YU55-F1
#
_cell.length_a   1.000
_cell.length_b   1.000
_cell.length_c   1.000
_cell.angle_alpha   90.00
_cell.angle_beta   90.00
_cell.angle_gamma   90.00
#
_symmetry.space_group_name_H-M   'P 1'
#
loop_
_entity.id
_entity.type
_entity.pdbx_description
1 polymer ?
#
loop_
_entity_poly.entity_id
_entity_poly.type
_entity_poly.pdbx_seq_one_letter_code
_entity_poly.pdbx_strand_id
1 'polypeptide(L)'
;MSNNSEPYQQSEYMLLQLTSDRSHTLFSTKAGQTYHSAEGAIMESLHVYISPAFAHFRDKPRLDVLEVGFGTGLNALLTMMEAEKTNRTVYYETIEPDPVPESVYTRLNYPDELKTGREAFLTLHRSADDEPIAFPSFRFVKRQIRIEAYQTDRLFDVVYYDAFSPDAQPELWTREIFEHVSRLLHPGGILLTYSAKGTVKQALREAGFEVLRLPGAGSKHHMLKAIRKEEASNNDAPAQSATQ
;
A
#
# COMPACT_ATOMS: atom_id res chain seq x y z
N MET A 1 24.87 -27.94 12.86
CA MET A 1 24.63 -27.29 14.15
C MET A 1 23.85 -26.01 13.87
N SER A 2 22.60 -26.02 14.30
CA SER A 2 21.59 -24.98 14.12
C SER A 2 22.01 -23.67 14.78
N ASN A 3 22.02 -22.56 14.04
CA ASN A 3 22.05 -21.23 14.63
C ASN A 3 20.64 -20.64 14.50
N ASN A 4 19.90 -20.73 15.60
CA ASN A 4 18.52 -20.31 15.73
C ASN A 4 18.52 -19.12 16.70
N SER A 5 18.74 -17.89 16.19
CA SER A 5 18.84 -16.69 17.02
C SER A 5 18.61 -15.37 16.27
N GLU A 6 17.59 -15.29 15.42
CA GLU A 6 17.20 -14.01 14.78
C GLU A 6 15.76 -13.50 15.06
N PRO A 7 14.71 -14.33 15.28
CA PRO A 7 13.36 -13.80 15.45
C PRO A 7 13.15 -13.00 16.76
N TYR A 8 13.90 -13.32 17.81
CA TYR A 8 13.74 -12.68 19.13
C TYR A 8 14.20 -11.21 19.12
N GLN A 9 15.32 -10.90 18.45
CA GLN A 9 15.84 -9.53 18.41
C GLN A 9 14.95 -8.58 17.60
N GLN A 10 14.34 -9.06 16.51
CA GLN A 10 13.44 -8.23 15.70
C GLN A 10 12.18 -7.79 16.48
N SER A 11 11.70 -8.63 17.39
CA SER A 11 10.54 -8.31 18.26
C SER A 11 10.85 -7.23 19.30
N GLU A 12 12.10 -7.07 19.74
CA GLU A 12 12.50 -6.00 20.67
C GLU A 12 12.43 -4.62 20.02
N TYR A 13 12.49 -4.56 18.68
CA TYR A 13 12.45 -3.30 17.94
C TYR A 13 11.04 -2.80 17.63
N MET A 14 9.99 -3.58 17.94
CA MET A 14 8.60 -3.23 17.63
C MET A 14 7.75 -3.17 18.91
N LEU A 15 7.34 -1.96 19.29
CA LEU A 15 6.54 -1.74 20.49
C LEU A 15 5.06 -1.54 20.15
N LEU A 16 4.20 -2.37 20.72
CA LEU A 16 2.76 -2.28 20.54
C LEU A 16 2.19 -1.04 21.25
N GLN A 17 1.35 -0.28 20.56
CA GLN A 17 0.71 0.93 21.07
C GLN A 17 -0.77 0.96 20.68
N LEU A 18 -1.60 1.65 21.47
CA LEU A 18 -3.03 1.85 21.18
C LEU A 18 -3.23 3.22 20.52
N THR A 19 -4.07 3.28 19.49
CA THR A 19 -4.49 4.53 18.83
C THR A 19 -5.83 5.02 19.36
N SER A 20 -6.22 6.24 19.00
CA SER A 20 -7.48 6.85 19.47
C SER A 20 -8.74 6.10 19.02
N ASP A 21 -8.71 5.42 17.87
CA ASP A 21 -9.79 4.52 17.41
C ASP A 21 -9.74 3.12 18.04
N ARG A 22 -8.92 2.93 19.08
CA ARG A 22 -8.69 1.69 19.84
C ARG A 22 -7.99 0.57 19.07
N SER A 23 -7.64 0.77 17.80
CA SER A 23 -6.80 -0.19 17.09
C SER A 23 -5.34 -0.12 17.56
N HIS A 24 -4.58 -1.19 17.32
CA HIS A 24 -3.16 -1.22 17.62
C HIS A 24 -2.35 -0.57 16.50
N THR A 25 -1.27 0.11 16.87
CA THR A 25 -0.15 0.43 15.99
C THR A 25 1.12 -0.19 16.55
N LEU A 26 2.17 -0.23 15.75
CA LEU A 26 3.51 -0.63 16.19
C LEU A 26 4.41 0.60 16.10
N PHE A 27 5.27 0.81 17.09
CA PHE A 27 6.39 1.73 17.00
C PHE A 27 7.65 0.96 16.60
N SER A 28 8.20 1.27 15.43
CA SER A 28 9.48 0.73 14.96
C SER A 28 10.60 1.59 15.51
N THR A 29 11.36 1.06 16.46
CA THR A 29 12.57 1.73 16.99
C THR A 29 13.65 1.89 15.92
N LYS A 30 13.70 0.98 14.94
CA LYS A 30 14.60 1.05 13.77
C LYS A 30 14.27 2.23 12.87
N ALA A 31 12.98 2.46 12.59
CA ALA A 31 12.53 3.59 11.77
C ALA A 31 12.28 4.88 12.57
N GLY A 32 12.28 4.80 13.90
CA GLY A 32 12.00 5.92 14.80
C GLY A 32 10.56 6.44 14.74
N GLN A 33 9.60 5.67 14.22
CA GLN A 33 8.21 6.09 14.05
C GLN A 33 7.22 4.93 14.14
N THR A 34 5.92 5.28 14.23
CA THR A 34 4.82 4.31 14.21
C THR A 34 4.47 3.86 12.79
N TYR A 35 3.94 2.65 12.65
CA TYR A 35 3.42 2.13 11.38
C TYR A 35 2.15 2.86 10.93
N HIS A 36 1.33 3.29 11.90
CA HIS A 36 0.08 4.01 11.68
C HIS A 36 0.00 5.27 12.55
N SER A 37 -0.88 6.21 12.19
CA SER A 37 -1.22 7.39 12.96
C SER A 37 -1.72 7.04 14.36
N ALA A 38 -1.28 7.79 15.37
CA ALA A 38 -1.79 7.68 16.74
C ALA A 38 -3.30 7.99 16.84
N GLU A 39 -3.88 8.67 15.85
CA GLU A 39 -5.30 9.00 15.82
C GLU A 39 -6.20 7.82 15.42
N GLY A 40 -5.64 6.79 14.79
CA GLY A 40 -6.39 5.59 14.46
C GLY A 40 -5.84 4.84 13.25
N ALA A 41 -5.37 3.60 13.44
CA ALA A 41 -4.84 2.79 12.34
C ALA A 41 -5.93 2.37 11.36
N ILE A 42 -7.08 1.89 11.88
CA ILE A 42 -8.22 1.48 11.05
C ILE A 42 -8.80 2.70 10.34
N MET A 43 -9.02 3.80 11.08
CA MET A 43 -9.58 5.02 10.51
C MET A 43 -8.68 5.59 9.40
N GLU A 44 -7.37 5.66 9.62
CA GLU A 44 -6.41 6.14 8.61
C GLU A 44 -6.41 5.25 7.37
N SER A 45 -6.29 3.93 7.56
CA SER A 45 -6.23 2.97 6.45
C SER A 45 -7.49 3.05 5.56
N LEU A 46 -8.67 3.10 6.19
CA LEU A 46 -9.94 3.25 5.47
C LEU A 46 -10.02 4.56 4.69
N HIS A 47 -9.53 5.66 5.27
CA HIS A 47 -9.63 7.00 4.70
C HIS A 47 -8.62 7.25 3.59
N VAL A 48 -7.38 6.78 3.76
CA VAL A 48 -6.27 7.05 2.83
C VAL A 48 -6.27 6.08 1.66
N TYR A 49 -6.51 4.79 1.92
CA TYR A 49 -6.28 3.73 0.95
C TYR A 49 -7.58 3.10 0.44
N ILE A 50 -8.35 2.48 1.34
CA ILE A 50 -9.47 1.60 0.92
C ILE A 50 -10.60 2.42 0.28
N SER A 51 -11.16 3.40 0.99
CA SER A 51 -12.33 4.13 0.49
C SER A 51 -12.04 4.90 -0.81
N PRO A 52 -10.90 5.62 -0.95
CA PRO A 52 -10.57 6.31 -2.20
C PRO A 52 -10.34 5.36 -3.37
N ALA A 53 -9.72 4.19 -3.15
CA ALA A 53 -9.49 3.21 -4.21
C ALA A 53 -10.79 2.61 -4.73
N PHE A 54 -11.65 2.14 -3.83
CA PHE A 54 -12.93 1.56 -4.21
C PHE A 54 -13.86 2.59 -4.87
N ALA A 55 -13.85 3.84 -4.39
CA ALA A 55 -14.62 4.92 -4.97
C ALA A 55 -14.11 5.32 -6.37
N HIS A 56 -12.79 5.39 -6.57
CA HIS A 56 -12.21 5.75 -7.87
C HIS A 56 -12.53 4.70 -8.94
N PHE A 57 -12.47 3.42 -8.58
CA PHE A 57 -12.78 2.30 -9.47
C PHE A 57 -14.17 1.71 -9.22
N ARG A 58 -15.15 2.53 -8.85
CA ARG A 58 -16.51 2.08 -8.45
C ARG A 58 -17.20 1.15 -9.46
N ASP A 59 -16.97 1.37 -10.75
CA ASP A 59 -17.62 0.64 -11.84
C ASP A 59 -16.80 -0.59 -12.32
N LYS A 60 -15.64 -0.87 -11.68
CA LYS A 60 -14.75 -1.97 -12.10
C LYS A 60 -15.02 -3.24 -11.26
N PRO A 61 -15.48 -4.36 -11.85
CA PRO A 61 -15.83 -5.56 -11.09
C PRO A 61 -14.63 -6.30 -10.47
N ARG A 62 -13.44 -6.06 -11.03
CA ARG A 62 -12.16 -6.58 -10.54
C ARG A 62 -11.20 -5.43 -10.28
N LEU A 63 -10.48 -5.47 -9.16
CA LEU A 63 -9.44 -4.50 -8.82
C LEU A 63 -8.11 -5.21 -8.58
N ASP A 64 -7.05 -4.78 -9.25
CA ASP A 64 -5.70 -5.27 -9.01
C ASP A 64 -4.94 -4.23 -8.16
N VAL A 65 -4.54 -4.62 -6.95
CA VAL A 65 -3.90 -3.77 -5.94
C VAL A 65 -2.47 -4.22 -5.70
N LEU A 66 -1.54 -3.27 -5.69
CA LEU A 66 -0.19 -3.45 -5.15
C LEU A 66 -0.06 -2.63 -3.87
N GLU A 67 0.49 -3.21 -2.82
CA GLU A 67 0.89 -2.51 -1.61
C GLU A 67 2.41 -2.49 -1.47
N VAL A 68 2.96 -1.31 -1.21
CA VAL A 68 4.37 -1.11 -0.86
C VAL A 68 4.45 -0.96 0.65
N GLY A 69 4.85 -2.03 1.34
CA GLY A 69 4.89 -2.13 2.80
C GLY A 69 3.68 -2.88 3.34
N PHE A 70 3.78 -4.21 3.46
CA PHE A 70 2.73 -5.01 4.11
C PHE A 70 2.54 -4.63 5.58
N GLY A 71 3.65 -4.36 6.28
CA GLY A 71 3.69 -3.93 7.67
C GLY A 71 2.79 -4.77 8.58
N THR A 72 1.75 -4.14 9.13
CA THR A 72 0.84 -4.79 10.09
C THR A 72 -0.22 -5.66 9.42
N GLY A 73 -0.30 -5.67 8.09
CA GLY A 73 -1.30 -6.40 7.29
C GLY A 73 -2.70 -5.78 7.29
N LEU A 74 -2.84 -4.56 7.81
CA LEU A 74 -4.14 -3.91 8.00
C LEU A 74 -4.82 -3.56 6.68
N ASN A 75 -4.10 -2.96 5.72
CA ASN A 75 -4.72 -2.59 4.44
C ASN A 75 -5.20 -3.81 3.66
N ALA A 76 -4.44 -4.91 3.68
CA ALA A 76 -4.84 -6.18 3.06
C ALA A 76 -6.14 -6.72 3.66
N LEU A 77 -6.23 -6.78 5.01
CA LEU A 77 -7.43 -7.23 5.72
C LEU A 77 -8.64 -6.35 5.38
N LEU A 78 -8.50 -5.03 5.45
CA LEU A 78 -9.58 -4.08 5.16
C LEU A 78 -10.00 -4.12 3.68
N THR A 79 -9.05 -4.32 2.76
CA THR A 79 -9.34 -4.45 1.32
C THR A 79 -10.13 -5.73 1.04
N MET A 80 -9.77 -6.84 1.68
CA MET A 80 -10.53 -8.10 1.58
C MET A 80 -11.96 -7.91 2.07
N MET A 81 -12.15 -7.26 3.23
CA MET A 81 -13.49 -6.98 3.78
C MET A 81 -14.31 -6.06 2.87
N GLU A 82 -13.71 -5.01 2.31
CA GLU A 82 -14.41 -4.12 1.38
C GLU A 82 -14.75 -4.81 0.06
N ALA A 83 -13.90 -5.73 -0.42
CA ALA A 83 -14.17 -6.56 -1.59
C ALA A 83 -15.41 -7.46 -1.38
N GLU A 84 -15.51 -8.11 -0.22
CA GLU A 84 -16.68 -8.91 0.16
C GLU A 84 -17.95 -8.04 0.25
N LYS A 85 -17.86 -6.91 0.97
CA LYS A 85 -18.98 -5.98 1.15
C LYS A 85 -19.51 -5.39 -0.15
N THR A 86 -18.62 -5.14 -1.11
CA THR A 86 -18.98 -4.54 -2.42
C THR A 86 -19.21 -5.59 -3.52
N ASN A 87 -19.09 -6.89 -3.19
CA ASN A 87 -19.19 -8.00 -4.14
C ASN A 87 -18.25 -7.83 -5.36
N ARG A 88 -17.02 -7.39 -5.10
CA ARG A 88 -15.95 -7.20 -6.09
C ARG A 88 -14.88 -8.24 -5.89
N THR A 89 -14.19 -8.60 -6.97
CA THR A 89 -12.99 -9.45 -6.88
C THR A 89 -11.75 -8.58 -6.78
N VAL A 90 -10.82 -8.95 -5.91
CA VAL A 90 -9.53 -8.24 -5.76
C VAL A 90 -8.38 -9.22 -5.95
N TYR A 91 -7.43 -8.84 -6.79
CA TYR A 91 -6.08 -9.38 -6.75
C TYR A 91 -5.23 -8.41 -5.92
N TYR A 92 -4.60 -8.90 -4.86
CA TYR A 92 -3.80 -8.11 -3.94
C TYR A 92 -2.40 -8.68 -3.88
N GLU A 93 -1.43 -7.85 -4.19
CA GLU A 93 -0.02 -8.17 -4.06
C GLU A 93 0.62 -7.17 -3.11
N THR A 94 1.47 -7.64 -2.21
CA THR A 94 2.19 -6.79 -1.26
C THR A 94 3.65 -7.15 -1.23
N ILE A 95 4.49 -6.13 -1.08
CA ILE A 95 5.94 -6.28 -0.92
C ILE A 95 6.36 -5.76 0.45
N GLU A 96 7.18 -6.54 1.14
CA GLU A 96 7.64 -6.22 2.49
C GLU A 96 9.04 -6.77 2.73
N PRO A 97 10.09 -5.93 2.72
CA PRO A 97 11.45 -6.42 2.94
C PRO A 97 11.73 -6.91 4.37
N ASP A 98 10.98 -6.45 5.37
CA ASP A 98 11.21 -6.71 6.80
C ASP A 98 9.90 -7.06 7.52
N PRO A 99 9.33 -8.27 7.29
CA PRO A 99 8.00 -8.64 7.80
C PRO A 99 7.91 -8.61 9.32
N VAL A 100 6.76 -8.16 9.83
CA VAL A 100 6.46 -8.19 11.27
C VAL A 100 6.48 -9.65 11.75
N PRO A 101 7.21 -9.98 12.84
CA PRO A 101 7.31 -11.37 13.31
C PRO A 101 6.02 -11.86 13.98
N GLU A 102 5.82 -13.18 14.00
CA GLU A 102 4.64 -13.83 14.58
C GLU A 102 4.40 -13.49 16.05
N SER A 103 5.47 -13.34 16.83
CA SER A 103 5.39 -12.91 18.23
C SER A 103 4.78 -11.52 18.41
N VAL A 104 4.76 -10.69 17.36
CA VAL A 104 4.21 -9.34 17.35
C VAL A 104 2.86 -9.29 16.66
N TYR A 105 2.71 -9.78 15.42
CA TYR A 105 1.45 -9.59 14.69
C TYR A 105 0.27 -10.31 15.33
N THR A 106 0.50 -11.44 16.02
CA THR A 106 -0.58 -12.18 16.71
C THR A 106 -1.22 -11.40 17.86
N ARG A 107 -0.55 -10.35 18.33
CA ARG A 107 -1.01 -9.44 19.39
C ARG A 107 -1.76 -8.20 18.85
N LEU A 108 -1.78 -7.99 17.54
CA LEU A 108 -2.53 -6.90 16.92
C LEU A 108 -4.03 -7.18 17.07
N ASN A 109 -4.79 -6.16 17.49
CA ASN A 109 -6.21 -6.30 17.83
C ASN A 109 -7.15 -5.97 16.67
N TYR A 110 -6.65 -5.83 15.43
CA TYR A 110 -7.50 -5.45 14.29
C TYR A 110 -8.70 -6.37 14.13
N PRO A 111 -8.56 -7.70 14.19
CA PRO A 111 -9.72 -8.58 14.09
C PRO A 111 -10.73 -8.42 15.23
N ASP A 112 -10.27 -8.02 16.42
CA ASP A 112 -11.15 -7.80 17.58
C ASP A 112 -11.93 -6.49 17.44
N GLU A 113 -11.26 -5.40 17.06
CA GLU A 113 -11.92 -4.11 16.83
C GLU A 113 -12.85 -4.16 15.61
N LEU A 114 -12.47 -4.91 14.56
CA LEU A 114 -13.32 -5.18 13.38
C LEU A 114 -14.39 -6.27 13.65
N LYS A 115 -14.29 -6.98 14.77
CA LYS A 115 -15.16 -8.08 15.19
C LYS A 115 -15.24 -9.26 14.19
N THR A 116 -14.25 -9.40 13.32
CA THR A 116 -14.19 -10.45 12.29
C THR A 116 -12.77 -10.57 11.70
N GLY A 117 -12.54 -11.59 10.88
CA GLY A 117 -11.35 -11.70 10.04
C GLY A 117 -10.09 -12.21 10.75
N ARG A 118 -10.19 -12.77 11.96
CA ARG A 118 -9.01 -13.26 12.72
C ARG A 118 -8.24 -14.34 11.98
N GLU A 119 -8.92 -15.38 11.49
CA GLU A 119 -8.28 -16.46 10.74
C GLU A 119 -7.68 -15.96 9.42
N ALA A 120 -8.40 -15.10 8.70
CA ALA A 120 -7.89 -14.50 7.48
C ALA A 120 -6.64 -13.65 7.75
N PHE A 121 -6.66 -12.81 8.78
CA PHE A 121 -5.52 -11.99 9.20
C PHE A 121 -4.27 -12.84 9.50
N LEU A 122 -4.43 -13.91 10.29
CA LEU A 122 -3.33 -14.83 10.57
C LEU A 122 -2.84 -15.56 9.31
N THR A 123 -3.76 -15.93 8.41
CA THR A 123 -3.43 -16.61 7.15
C THR A 123 -2.65 -15.69 6.20
N LEU A 124 -3.02 -14.40 6.10
CA LEU A 124 -2.28 -13.41 5.32
C LEU A 124 -0.82 -13.32 5.81
N HIS A 125 -0.62 -13.17 7.12
CA HIS A 125 0.72 -13.10 7.72
C HIS A 125 1.54 -14.39 7.52
N ARG A 126 0.92 -15.57 7.71
CA ARG A 126 1.59 -16.88 7.61
C ARG A 126 1.80 -17.39 6.19
N SER A 127 1.22 -16.74 5.19
CA SER A 127 1.39 -17.12 3.79
C SER A 127 2.88 -17.18 3.42
N ALA A 128 3.24 -18.18 2.61
CA ALA A 128 4.57 -18.27 2.03
C ALA A 128 4.77 -17.16 1.00
N ASP A 129 6.01 -16.69 0.88
CA ASP A 129 6.34 -15.70 -0.15
C ASP A 129 6.17 -16.30 -1.55
N ASP A 130 5.75 -15.46 -2.49
CA ASP A 130 5.49 -15.77 -3.89
C ASP A 130 4.37 -16.80 -4.16
N GLU A 131 3.79 -17.41 -3.12
CA GLU A 131 2.69 -18.37 -3.23
C GLU A 131 1.33 -17.68 -3.08
N PRO A 132 0.45 -17.76 -4.10
CA PRO A 132 -0.87 -17.17 -4.01
C PRO A 132 -1.79 -17.97 -3.09
N ILE A 133 -2.47 -17.28 -2.17
CA ILE A 133 -3.61 -17.80 -1.42
C ILE A 133 -4.91 -17.16 -1.89
N ALA A 134 -6.04 -17.83 -1.67
CA ALA A 134 -7.34 -17.38 -2.14
C ALA A 134 -8.40 -17.42 -1.03
N PHE A 135 -9.20 -16.37 -1.00
CA PHE A 135 -10.48 -16.22 -0.30
C PHE A 135 -11.57 -15.99 -1.38
N PRO A 136 -12.87 -16.07 -1.04
CA PRO A 136 -13.95 -16.01 -2.04
C PRO A 136 -13.87 -14.83 -3.03
N SER A 137 -13.52 -13.63 -2.54
CA SER A 137 -13.46 -12.40 -3.33
C SER A 137 -12.05 -11.78 -3.38
N PHE A 138 -11.03 -12.49 -2.89
CA PHE A 138 -9.71 -11.92 -2.66
C PHE A 138 -8.61 -12.94 -2.91
N ARG A 139 -7.73 -12.65 -3.87
CA ARG A 139 -6.50 -13.43 -4.11
C ARG A 139 -5.33 -12.62 -3.60
N PHE A 140 -4.50 -13.21 -2.74
CA PHE A 140 -3.40 -12.54 -2.07
C PHE A 140 -2.06 -13.16 -2.44
N VAL A 141 -1.06 -12.32 -2.66
CA VAL A 141 0.35 -12.69 -2.85
C VAL A 141 1.20 -11.77 -1.99
N LYS A 142 2.11 -12.34 -1.21
CA LYS A 142 3.11 -11.61 -0.42
C LYS A 142 4.48 -11.89 -0.99
N ARG A 143 5.36 -10.89 -1.02
CA ARG A 143 6.77 -11.07 -1.39
C ARG A 143 7.69 -10.34 -0.43
N GLN A 144 8.70 -11.05 0.04
CA GLN A 144 9.76 -10.45 0.83
C GLN A 144 10.81 -9.76 -0.05
N ILE A 145 10.48 -8.58 -0.56
CA ILE A 145 11.32 -7.83 -1.50
C ILE A 145 11.21 -6.32 -1.29
N ARG A 146 12.28 -5.60 -1.66
CA ARG A 146 12.30 -4.13 -1.71
C ARG A 146 11.70 -3.61 -3.02
N ILE A 147 11.02 -2.46 -2.99
CA ILE A 147 10.43 -1.86 -4.20
C ILE A 147 11.47 -1.59 -5.29
N GLU A 148 12.70 -1.27 -4.91
CA GLU A 148 13.81 -1.01 -5.85
C GLU A 148 14.18 -2.24 -6.70
N ALA A 149 13.95 -3.44 -6.15
CA ALA A 149 14.27 -4.71 -6.79
C ALA A 149 13.04 -5.43 -7.35
N TYR A 150 11.83 -4.94 -7.03
CA TYR A 150 10.59 -5.56 -7.45
C TYR A 150 10.39 -5.42 -8.97
N GLN A 151 10.15 -6.54 -9.63
CA GLN A 151 9.90 -6.59 -11.07
C GLN A 151 8.76 -7.55 -11.36
N THR A 152 7.86 -7.14 -12.25
CA THR A 152 6.73 -7.95 -12.69
C THR A 152 6.22 -7.44 -14.03
N ASP A 153 5.63 -8.33 -14.83
CA ASP A 153 4.90 -7.96 -16.05
C ASP A 153 3.42 -7.61 -15.76
N ARG A 154 2.98 -7.80 -14.51
CA ARG A 154 1.62 -7.43 -14.07
C ARG A 154 1.53 -5.92 -13.88
N LEU A 155 0.44 -5.35 -14.39
CA LEU A 155 0.02 -4.00 -14.06
C LEU A 155 -1.08 -4.01 -13.00
N PHE A 156 -1.14 -2.95 -12.22
CA PHE A 156 -2.07 -2.74 -11.12
C PHE A 156 -2.98 -1.54 -11.40
N ASP A 157 -4.17 -1.55 -10.84
CA ASP A 157 -5.10 -0.42 -10.88
C ASP A 157 -4.73 0.63 -9.83
N VAL A 158 -4.33 0.16 -8.65
CA VAL A 158 -3.97 1.02 -7.53
C VAL A 158 -2.72 0.53 -6.83
N VAL A 159 -1.86 1.48 -6.46
CA VAL A 159 -0.77 1.27 -5.50
C VAL A 159 -1.12 1.93 -4.18
N TYR A 160 -1.16 1.16 -3.10
CA TYR A 160 -1.09 1.68 -1.74
C TYR A 160 0.37 1.88 -1.40
N TYR A 161 0.79 3.14 -1.39
CA TYR A 161 2.17 3.51 -1.09
C TYR A 161 2.29 3.83 0.40
N ASP A 162 2.44 2.76 1.19
CA ASP A 162 2.43 2.77 2.66
C ASP A 162 3.81 2.52 3.26
N ALA A 163 4.82 3.14 2.66
CA ALA A 163 6.17 3.14 3.19
C ALA A 163 6.27 4.04 4.44
N PHE A 164 7.30 3.79 5.25
CA PHE A 164 7.71 4.71 6.30
C PHE A 164 8.01 6.11 5.74
N SER A 165 7.74 7.14 6.55
CA SER A 165 7.71 8.52 6.10
C SER A 165 9.00 8.99 5.42
N PRO A 166 8.94 10.05 4.59
CA PRO A 166 10.12 10.57 3.90
C PRO A 166 11.27 11.03 4.79
N ASP A 167 11.03 11.28 6.08
CA ASP A 167 12.13 11.63 7.00
C ASP A 167 12.86 10.37 7.49
N ALA A 168 12.17 9.23 7.56
CA ALA A 168 12.75 7.98 8.04
C ALA A 168 13.37 7.16 6.92
N GLN A 169 12.76 7.14 5.74
CA GLN A 169 13.22 6.36 4.58
C GLN A 169 13.20 7.22 3.30
N PRO A 170 13.96 8.34 3.24
CA PRO A 170 13.93 9.28 2.11
C PRO A 170 14.21 8.62 0.75
N GLU A 171 14.98 7.54 0.73
CA GLU A 171 15.32 6.77 -0.47
C GLU A 171 14.09 6.19 -1.19
N LEU A 172 12.99 5.96 -0.46
CA LEU A 172 11.73 5.46 -1.01
C LEU A 172 10.84 6.57 -1.59
N TRP A 173 11.19 7.85 -1.47
CA TRP A 173 10.32 8.96 -1.88
C TRP A 173 10.94 9.81 -2.99
N THR A 174 11.83 9.20 -3.76
CA THR A 174 12.54 9.83 -4.87
C THR A 174 11.74 9.76 -6.16
N ARG A 175 12.12 10.61 -7.11
CA ARG A 175 11.55 10.59 -8.47
C ARG A 175 11.73 9.22 -9.11
N GLU A 176 12.91 8.62 -8.99
CA GLU A 176 13.29 7.36 -9.62
C GLU A 176 12.40 6.20 -9.13
N ILE A 177 12.09 6.18 -7.82
CA ILE A 177 11.15 5.21 -7.25
C ILE A 177 9.75 5.44 -7.77
N PHE A 178 9.26 6.68 -7.82
CA PHE A 178 7.94 6.95 -8.38
C PHE A 178 7.84 6.67 -9.88
N GLU A 179 8.91 6.89 -10.66
CA GLU A 179 8.96 6.46 -12.06
C GLU A 179 8.87 4.94 -12.18
N HIS A 180 9.53 4.21 -11.29
CA HIS A 180 9.40 2.76 -11.22
C HIS A 180 7.97 2.33 -10.88
N VAL A 181 7.35 2.91 -9.85
CA VAL A 181 5.97 2.60 -9.47
C VAL A 181 4.97 2.97 -10.57
N SER A 182 5.20 4.07 -11.29
CA SER A 182 4.38 4.46 -12.45
C SER A 182 4.33 3.36 -13.52
N ARG A 183 5.44 2.66 -13.76
CA ARG A 183 5.48 1.53 -14.70
C ARG A 183 4.70 0.30 -14.23
N LEU A 184 4.38 0.21 -12.94
CA LEU A 184 3.58 -0.88 -12.37
C LEU A 184 2.07 -0.60 -12.44
N LEU A 185 1.65 0.63 -12.72
CA LEU A 185 0.23 1.00 -12.82
C LEU A 185 -0.28 0.87 -14.25
N HIS A 186 -1.56 0.55 -14.45
CA HIS A 186 -2.23 0.81 -15.73
C HIS A 186 -2.25 2.31 -16.04
N PRO A 187 -2.32 2.74 -17.32
CA PRO A 187 -2.74 4.11 -17.64
C PRO A 187 -4.08 4.44 -16.95
N GLY A 188 -4.17 5.60 -16.31
CA GLY A 188 -5.29 5.97 -15.44
C GLY A 188 -5.28 5.33 -14.05
N GLY A 189 -4.35 4.41 -13.77
CA GLY A 189 -4.12 3.83 -12.46
C GLY A 189 -3.64 4.88 -11.44
N ILE A 190 -3.84 4.59 -10.15
CA ILE A 190 -3.59 5.58 -9.08
C ILE A 190 -2.61 5.09 -8.03
N LEU A 191 -1.82 6.00 -7.48
CA LEU A 191 -1.08 5.83 -6.25
C LEU A 191 -1.75 6.62 -5.14
N LEU A 192 -1.97 5.99 -3.99
CA LEU A 192 -2.51 6.61 -2.77
C LEU A 192 -1.43 6.59 -1.69
N THR A 193 -1.30 7.69 -0.93
CA THR A 193 -0.36 7.77 0.19
C THR A 193 -0.81 8.81 1.23
N TYR A 194 -0.52 8.53 2.51
CA TYR A 194 -0.77 9.48 3.60
C TYR A 194 0.14 10.71 3.53
N SER A 195 1.31 10.60 2.89
CA SER A 195 2.34 11.65 2.91
C SER A 195 2.03 12.77 1.92
N ALA A 196 1.74 13.98 2.43
CA ALA A 196 1.46 15.18 1.61
C ALA A 196 2.61 16.21 1.57
N LYS A 197 3.84 15.79 1.91
CA LYS A 197 5.03 16.65 1.94
C LYS A 197 5.33 17.29 0.58
N GLY A 198 5.94 18.48 0.61
CA GLY A 198 6.32 19.23 -0.59
C GLY A 198 7.21 18.43 -1.53
N THR A 199 8.24 17.80 -0.98
CA THR A 199 9.20 16.94 -1.69
C THR A 199 8.53 15.76 -2.37
N VAL A 200 7.62 15.07 -1.68
CA VAL A 200 6.85 13.94 -2.24
C VAL A 200 5.98 14.38 -3.42
N LYS A 201 5.25 15.50 -3.28
CA LYS A 201 4.44 16.06 -4.38
C LYS A 201 5.31 16.41 -5.59
N GLN A 202 6.50 16.93 -5.36
CA GLN A 202 7.43 17.30 -6.42
C GLN A 202 7.94 16.05 -7.14
N ALA A 203 8.44 15.06 -6.41
CA ALA A 203 8.94 13.80 -6.97
C ALA A 203 7.87 13.04 -7.78
N LEU A 204 6.62 12.99 -7.28
CA LEU A 204 5.50 12.40 -8.03
C LEU A 204 5.23 13.12 -9.35
N ARG A 205 5.26 14.47 -9.37
CA ARG A 205 5.07 15.24 -10.61
C ARG A 205 6.21 15.04 -11.59
N GLU A 206 7.44 15.01 -11.10
CA GLU A 206 8.63 14.76 -11.92
C GLU A 206 8.62 13.35 -12.50
N ALA A 207 8.03 12.38 -11.79
CA ALA A 207 7.75 11.03 -12.29
C ALA A 207 6.55 10.95 -13.28
N GLY A 208 5.93 12.08 -13.61
CA GLY A 208 4.87 12.17 -14.63
C GLY A 208 3.44 12.00 -14.11
N PHE A 209 3.22 11.85 -12.81
CA PHE A 209 1.87 11.75 -12.24
C PHE A 209 1.12 13.08 -12.28
N GLU A 210 -0.19 13.01 -12.46
CA GLU A 210 -1.08 14.08 -12.02
C GLU A 210 -1.34 13.96 -10.52
N VAL A 211 -0.94 14.98 -9.74
CA VAL A 211 -1.01 14.94 -8.27
C VAL A 211 -2.18 15.77 -7.75
N LEU A 212 -3.13 15.09 -7.11
CA LEU A 212 -4.30 15.67 -6.46
C LEU A 212 -4.15 15.60 -4.94
N ARG A 213 -4.62 16.64 -4.25
CA ARG A 213 -4.75 16.66 -2.79
C ARG A 213 -6.16 16.23 -2.41
N LEU A 214 -6.26 15.28 -1.49
CA LEU A 214 -7.52 14.93 -0.86
C LEU A 214 -7.48 15.32 0.62
N PRO A 215 -8.62 15.52 1.29
CA PRO A 215 -8.67 15.74 2.73
C PRO A 215 -7.90 14.64 3.47
N GLY A 216 -7.03 14.99 4.41
CA GLY A 216 -6.31 13.99 5.21
C GLY A 216 -7.21 13.30 6.24
N ALA A 217 -6.70 12.23 6.83
CA ALA A 217 -7.39 11.52 7.92
C ALA A 217 -7.18 12.25 9.26
N GLY A 218 -8.24 12.33 10.08
CA GLY A 218 -8.16 12.92 11.42
C GLY A 218 -7.76 14.40 11.39
N SER A 219 -6.72 14.78 12.15
CA SER A 219 -6.18 16.13 12.19
C SER A 219 -5.27 16.49 11.01
N LYS A 220 -4.86 15.50 10.19
CA LYS A 220 -3.99 15.73 9.03
C LYS A 220 -4.74 16.53 7.97
N HIS A 221 -4.15 17.62 7.49
CA HIS A 221 -4.80 18.48 6.50
C HIS A 221 -5.02 17.81 5.15
N HIS A 222 -4.04 17.04 4.65
CA HIS A 222 -4.09 16.49 3.30
C HIS A 222 -3.43 15.11 3.22
N MET A 223 -3.94 14.27 2.32
CA MET A 223 -3.28 13.09 1.74
C MET A 223 -3.10 13.31 0.23
N LEU A 224 -2.40 12.40 -0.46
CA LEU A 224 -2.22 12.48 -1.90
C LEU A 224 -2.88 11.32 -2.64
N LYS A 225 -3.43 11.68 -3.81
CA LYS A 225 -3.75 10.75 -4.89
C LYS A 225 -2.97 11.20 -6.11
N ALA A 226 -2.17 10.29 -6.68
CA ALA A 226 -1.40 10.54 -7.88
C ALA A 226 -1.90 9.63 -9.01
N ILE A 227 -2.27 10.20 -10.15
CA ILE A 227 -2.86 9.46 -11.27
C ILE A 227 -1.80 9.30 -12.37
N ARG A 228 -1.54 8.06 -12.80
CA ARG A 228 -0.70 7.78 -13.97
C ARG A 228 -1.44 8.30 -15.20
N LYS A 229 -0.87 9.28 -15.89
CA LYS A 229 -1.47 9.82 -17.11
C LYS A 229 -1.52 8.76 -18.21
N GLU A 230 -2.54 8.86 -19.06
CA GLU A 230 -2.52 8.15 -20.34
C GLU A 230 -1.35 8.67 -21.17
N GLU A 231 -0.60 7.76 -21.80
CA GLU A 231 0.38 8.17 -22.80
C GLU A 231 -0.40 8.81 -23.95
N ALA A 232 -0.06 10.05 -24.29
CA ALA A 232 -0.62 10.68 -25.47
C ALA A 232 -0.31 9.79 -26.67
N SER A 233 -1.35 9.28 -27.34
CA SER A 233 -1.19 8.53 -28.57
C SER A 233 -0.46 9.43 -29.57
N ASN A 234 0.76 9.04 -29.95
CA ASN A 234 1.58 9.69 -30.97
C ASN A 234 0.99 9.45 -32.39
N ASN A 235 -0.30 9.68 -32.58
CA ASN A 235 -1.00 9.47 -33.85
C ASN A 235 -1.43 10.75 -34.56
N ASP A 236 -1.14 11.94 -34.01
CA ASP A 236 -1.33 13.21 -34.73
C ASP A 236 0.03 13.75 -35.22
N ALA A 237 0.70 12.97 -36.08
CA ALA A 237 1.64 13.57 -37.01
C ALA A 237 0.82 14.19 -38.15
N PRO A 238 0.89 15.51 -38.40
CA PRO A 238 0.16 16.09 -39.52
C PRO A 238 0.67 15.48 -40.81
N ALA A 239 -0.24 14.88 -41.57
CA ALA A 239 0.03 14.45 -42.94
C ALA A 239 0.63 15.62 -43.70
N GLN A 240 1.90 15.51 -44.05
CA GLN A 240 2.53 16.46 -44.96
C GLN A 240 1.78 16.38 -46.29
N SER A 241 1.03 17.43 -46.57
CA SER A 241 0.39 17.69 -47.85
C SER A 241 1.46 17.74 -48.93
N ALA A 242 1.58 16.67 -49.70
CA ALA A 242 2.27 16.68 -50.98
C ALA A 242 1.58 17.72 -51.88
N THR A 243 2.25 18.84 -52.13
CA THR A 243 1.87 19.79 -53.17
C THR A 243 2.84 19.61 -54.32
N GLN A 244 2.27 19.14 -55.44
CA GLN A 244 2.70 19.28 -56.86
C GLN A 244 4.15 18.98 -57.24
#